data_AF-A0A174Z8I5-F1
#
_entry.id   AF-A0A174Z8I5-F1
#
_cell.length_a   1.000
_cell.length_b   1.000
_cell.length_c   1.000
_cell.angle_alpha   90.00
_cell.angle_beta   90.00
_cell.angle_gamma   90.00
#
_symmetry.space_group_name_H-M   'P 1'
#
loop_
_entity.id
_entity.type
_entity.pdbx_description
1 polymer ?
#
loop_
_entity_poly.entity_id
_entity_poly.type
_entity_poly.pdbx_seq_one_letter_code
_entity_poly.pdbx_strand_id
1 'polypeptide(L)'
;MFYNDRLSGKEGKKRTAIIVCIIVVIIAWLVLVIRINTIFPRKKIEKCGYGQWINYTPDIEDVITADVSISPVACKMYDRESILKEYTQEQLGVFSVGKDDTDYLVFTIDIKNNAQEAVSINRLITFFFYCTEFNGDSNSLEKMNIDINSVEAGEIQRVQLVTSIRHDDVWKINSRQRYAESDVYIIMSQYPLERRMVFYIEQL
;
A
#
# COMPACT_ATOMS: atom_id res chain seq x y z
N MET A 1 33.37 10.76 68.47
CA MET A 1 32.73 9.79 67.55
C MET A 1 31.69 10.45 66.61
N PHE A 2 31.84 11.73 66.21
CA PHE A 2 30.81 12.49 65.45
C PHE A 2 31.16 12.79 63.97
N TYR A 3 32.32 12.34 63.48
CA TYR A 3 32.80 12.69 62.13
C TYR A 3 32.37 11.69 61.04
N ASN A 4 32.18 10.41 61.39
CA ASN A 4 31.76 9.37 60.45
C ASN A 4 30.28 9.48 60.03
N ASP A 5 29.40 9.94 60.91
CA ASP A 5 27.96 10.08 60.57
C ASP A 5 27.69 11.20 59.55
N ARG A 6 28.50 12.26 59.54
CA ARG A 6 28.36 13.36 58.56
C ARG A 6 28.82 12.97 57.15
N LEU A 7 29.80 12.07 57.03
CA LEU A 7 30.27 11.52 55.75
C LEU A 7 29.27 10.48 55.21
N SER A 8 28.79 9.58 56.07
CA SER A 8 27.73 8.60 55.77
C SER A 8 26.43 9.26 55.28
N GLY A 9 26.00 10.35 55.94
CA GLY A 9 24.81 11.11 55.51
C GLY A 9 24.99 11.86 54.18
N LYS A 10 26.21 12.26 53.81
CA LYS A 10 26.52 12.89 52.51
C LYS A 10 26.55 11.85 51.38
N GLU A 11 27.10 10.66 51.62
CA GLU A 11 27.08 9.54 50.66
C GLU A 11 25.66 9.01 50.42
N GLY A 12 24.87 8.85 51.48
CA GLY A 12 23.46 8.46 51.37
C GLY A 12 22.64 9.44 50.51
N LYS A 13 22.80 10.75 50.72
CA LYS A 13 22.12 11.79 49.91
C LYS A 13 22.56 11.78 48.44
N LYS A 14 23.86 11.59 48.16
CA LYS A 14 24.37 11.44 46.78
C LYS A 14 23.79 10.21 46.09
N ARG A 15 23.74 9.06 46.79
CA ARG A 15 23.17 7.82 46.26
C ARG A 15 21.68 7.97 45.95
N THR A 16 20.91 8.59 46.84
CA THR A 16 19.49 8.88 46.59
C THR A 16 19.29 9.83 45.41
N ALA A 17 20.09 10.90 45.29
CA ALA A 17 20.00 11.83 44.17
C ALA A 17 20.28 11.14 42.82
N ILE A 18 21.28 10.25 42.76
CA ILE A 18 21.59 9.47 41.56
C ILE A 18 20.42 8.56 41.18
N ILE A 19 19.82 7.86 42.14
CA ILE A 19 18.66 6.98 41.91
C ILE A 19 17.49 7.79 41.35
N VAL A 20 17.20 8.96 41.94
CA VAL A 20 16.14 9.86 41.45
C VAL A 20 16.43 10.32 40.02
N CYS A 21 17.66 10.74 39.71
CA CYS A 21 18.04 11.12 38.34
C CYS A 21 17.83 9.97 37.35
N ILE A 22 18.23 8.74 37.69
CA ILE A 22 18.03 7.56 36.83
C ILE A 22 16.54 7.31 36.60
N ILE A 23 15.71 7.37 37.64
CA ILE A 23 14.27 7.18 37.54
C ILE A 23 13.64 8.24 36.62
N VAL A 24 14.01 9.51 36.79
CA VAL A 24 13.51 10.61 35.94
C VAL A 24 13.89 10.38 34.48
N VAL A 25 15.13 9.97 34.20
CA VAL A 25 15.59 9.66 32.83
C VAL A 25 14.80 8.50 32.23
N ILE A 26 14.57 7.42 32.99
CA ILE A 26 13.79 6.26 32.52
C ILE A 26 12.34 6.64 32.25
N ILE A 27 11.70 7.42 33.13
CA ILE A 27 10.32 7.88 32.94
C ILE A 27 10.23 8.78 31.70
N ALA A 28 11.13 9.74 31.55
CA ALA A 28 11.15 10.62 30.38
C ALA A 28 11.33 9.82 29.09
N TRP A 29 12.24 8.84 29.08
CA TRP A 29 12.44 7.95 27.94
C TRP A 29 11.20 7.10 27.64
N LEU A 30 10.58 6.49 28.65
CA LEU A 30 9.37 5.68 28.47
C LEU A 30 8.20 6.51 27.91
N VAL A 31 7.97 7.70 28.47
CA VAL A 31 6.92 8.61 27.98
C VAL A 31 7.17 8.99 26.51
N LEU A 32 8.42 9.27 26.15
CA LEU A 32 8.80 9.60 24.77
C LEU A 32 8.60 8.40 23.83
N VAL A 33 9.04 7.21 24.23
CA VAL A 33 8.88 5.98 23.44
C VAL A 33 7.41 5.62 23.25
N ILE A 34 6.60 5.69 24.31
CA ILE A 34 5.15 5.43 24.23
C ILE A 34 4.50 6.45 23.29
N ARG A 35 4.79 7.75 23.48
CA ARG A 35 4.22 8.80 22.64
C ARG A 35 4.59 8.62 21.16
N ILE A 36 5.85 8.30 20.85
CA ILE A 36 6.28 8.03 19.47
C ILE A 36 5.55 6.81 18.92
N ASN A 37 5.47 5.70 19.66
CA ASN A 37 4.80 4.48 19.17
C ASN A 37 3.28 4.65 19.02
N THR A 38 2.66 5.56 19.78
CA THR A 38 1.24 5.91 19.64
C THR A 38 0.99 6.81 18.43
N ILE A 39 1.87 7.77 18.15
CA ILE A 39 1.75 8.65 16.97
C ILE A 39 2.16 7.92 15.69
N PHE A 40 3.20 7.09 15.78
CA PHE A 40 3.78 6.32 14.69
C PHE A 40 3.79 4.82 15.00
N PRO A 41 2.61 4.17 15.03
CA PRO A 41 2.52 2.73 15.22
C PRO A 41 3.30 1.97 14.14
N ARG A 42 3.85 0.80 14.51
CA ARG A 42 4.54 -0.04 13.54
C ARG A 42 3.60 -0.41 12.39
N LYS A 43 4.12 -0.28 11.17
CA LYS A 43 3.38 -0.62 9.96
C LYS A 43 3.00 -2.10 9.98
N LYS A 44 1.71 -2.39 9.84
CA LYS A 44 1.18 -3.74 9.65
C LYS A 44 0.92 -3.94 8.16
N ILE A 45 1.25 -5.12 7.64
CA ILE A 45 0.99 -5.49 6.25
C ILE A 45 0.00 -6.64 6.23
N GLU A 46 -1.11 -6.46 5.51
CA GLU A 46 -2.08 -7.50 5.20
C GLU A 46 -2.04 -7.77 3.69
N LYS A 47 -1.99 -9.05 3.31
CA LYS A 47 -1.95 -9.49 1.91
C LYS A 47 -3.24 -10.27 1.61
N CYS A 48 -3.80 -10.11 0.41
CA CYS A 48 -4.82 -11.01 -0.14
C CYS A 48 -4.43 -11.47 -1.54
N GLY A 49 -4.59 -12.76 -1.82
CA GLY A 49 -4.39 -13.36 -3.14
C GLY A 49 -5.72 -13.68 -3.83
N TYR A 50 -5.65 -14.40 -4.94
CA TYR A 50 -6.85 -14.79 -5.71
C TYR A 50 -7.86 -15.58 -4.89
N GLY A 51 -9.15 -15.27 -5.11
CA GLY A 51 -10.26 -15.86 -4.36
C GLY A 51 -10.40 -15.37 -2.91
N GLN A 52 -9.55 -14.44 -2.47
CA GLN A 52 -9.61 -13.83 -1.15
C GLN A 52 -10.08 -12.39 -1.21
N TRP A 53 -10.83 -11.98 -0.20
CA TRP A 53 -11.30 -10.61 -0.04
C TRP A 53 -10.55 -9.90 1.08
N ILE A 54 -10.26 -8.62 0.89
CA ILE A 54 -9.72 -7.76 1.94
C ILE A 54 -10.61 -6.53 2.11
N ASN A 55 -10.92 -6.19 3.36
CA ASN A 55 -11.71 -5.00 3.67
C ASN A 55 -10.83 -3.76 3.61
N TYR A 56 -11.33 -2.71 2.97
CA TYR A 56 -10.66 -1.43 2.83
C TYR A 56 -11.64 -0.31 3.12
N THR A 57 -11.36 0.44 4.19
CA THR A 57 -12.28 1.45 4.75
C THR A 57 -11.60 2.81 4.84
N PRO A 58 -11.26 3.47 3.71
CA PRO A 58 -10.71 4.82 3.73
C PRO A 58 -11.70 5.80 4.32
N ASP A 59 -11.18 6.59 5.25
CA ASP A 59 -11.87 7.71 5.85
C ASP A 59 -10.90 8.89 5.92
N ILE A 60 -10.94 9.71 4.87
CA ILE A 60 -10.13 10.91 4.71
C ILE A 60 -11.10 12.06 4.52
N GLU A 61 -11.15 12.93 5.52
CA GLU A 61 -12.02 14.10 5.58
C GLU A 61 -12.03 14.86 4.25
N ASP A 62 -13.24 15.17 3.75
CA ASP A 62 -13.52 15.84 2.47
C ASP A 62 -13.01 15.14 1.19
N VAL A 63 -12.33 14.00 1.29
CA VAL A 63 -11.77 13.28 0.15
C VAL A 63 -12.58 12.01 -0.15
N ILE A 64 -12.65 11.08 0.81
CA ILE A 64 -13.34 9.81 0.65
C ILE A 64 -13.72 9.21 2.00
N THR A 65 -14.94 8.72 2.09
CA THR A 65 -15.36 7.76 3.11
C THR A 65 -15.95 6.57 2.36
N ALA A 66 -15.41 5.37 2.56
CA ALA A 66 -15.90 4.17 1.90
C ALA A 66 -15.80 2.96 2.83
N ASP A 67 -16.71 2.01 2.64
CA ASP A 67 -16.62 0.67 3.22
C ASP A 67 -16.73 -0.35 2.10
N VAL A 68 -15.59 -0.88 1.66
CA VAL A 68 -15.52 -1.81 0.54
C VAL A 68 -14.73 -3.06 0.89
N SER A 69 -15.07 -4.17 0.25
CA SER A 69 -14.23 -5.35 0.19
C SER A 69 -13.68 -5.49 -1.23
N ILE A 70 -12.39 -5.78 -1.37
CA ILE A 70 -11.73 -5.85 -2.67
C ILE A 70 -11.04 -7.20 -2.83
N SER A 71 -11.12 -7.78 -4.03
CA SER A 71 -10.47 -9.05 -4.37
C SER A 71 -9.65 -8.90 -5.65
N PRO A 72 -8.41 -9.40 -5.70
CA PRO A 72 -7.71 -9.59 -6.97
C PRO A 72 -8.41 -10.68 -7.79
N VAL A 73 -8.51 -10.47 -9.10
CA VAL A 73 -9.15 -11.43 -10.04
C VAL A 73 -8.14 -11.95 -11.04
N ALA A 74 -7.42 -11.05 -11.73
CA ALA A 74 -6.46 -11.43 -12.76
C ALA A 74 -5.38 -10.35 -12.92
N CYS A 75 -4.21 -10.73 -13.43
CA CYS A 75 -3.19 -9.81 -13.91
C CYS A 75 -2.62 -10.35 -15.21
N LYS A 76 -2.67 -9.56 -16.28
CA LYS A 76 -2.16 -9.94 -17.59
C LYS A 76 -1.11 -8.94 -18.06
N MET A 77 -0.03 -9.47 -18.60
CA MET A 77 1.00 -8.67 -19.24
C MET A 77 0.77 -8.63 -20.75
N TYR A 78 0.85 -7.42 -21.31
CA TYR A 78 0.72 -7.19 -22.74
C TYR A 78 1.94 -6.45 -23.26
N ASP A 79 2.33 -6.79 -24.49
CA ASP A 79 3.11 -5.85 -25.29
C ASP A 79 2.20 -4.78 -25.91
N ARG A 80 2.81 -3.75 -26.48
CA ARG A 80 2.08 -2.64 -27.08
C ARG A 80 1.15 -3.06 -28.22
N GLU A 81 1.53 -4.04 -29.04
CA GLU A 81 0.71 -4.44 -30.18
C GLU A 81 -0.54 -5.21 -29.74
N SER A 82 -0.36 -6.16 -28.82
CA SER A 82 -1.42 -6.99 -28.26
C SER A 82 -2.44 -6.18 -27.45
N ILE A 83 -2.01 -5.24 -26.61
CA ILE A 83 -2.95 -4.45 -25.81
C ILE A 83 -3.85 -3.57 -26.69
N LEU A 84 -3.32 -3.02 -27.78
CA LEU A 84 -4.08 -2.17 -28.70
C LEU A 84 -5.01 -2.95 -29.63
N LYS A 85 -4.89 -4.29 -29.68
CA LYS A 85 -5.89 -5.16 -30.34
C LYS A 85 -7.09 -5.43 -29.44
N GLU A 86 -6.89 -5.44 -28.12
CA GLU A 86 -7.93 -5.77 -27.14
C GLU A 86 -8.62 -4.51 -26.58
N TYR A 87 -7.89 -3.41 -26.42
CA TYR A 87 -8.36 -2.19 -25.78
C TYR A 87 -8.13 -0.94 -26.64
N THR A 88 -9.06 0.01 -26.55
CA THR A 88 -8.92 1.32 -27.20
C THR A 88 -7.96 2.22 -26.43
N GLN A 89 -7.38 3.22 -27.11
CA GLN A 89 -6.53 4.22 -26.45
C GLN A 89 -7.28 5.00 -25.35
N GLU A 90 -8.58 5.21 -25.52
CA GLU A 90 -9.43 5.86 -24.51
C GLU A 90 -9.53 5.02 -23.24
N GLN A 91 -9.68 3.69 -23.37
CA GLN A 91 -9.69 2.77 -22.23
C GLN A 91 -8.33 2.69 -21.54
N LEU A 92 -7.22 2.86 -22.25
CA LEU A 92 -5.89 2.81 -21.63
C LEU A 92 -5.56 4.09 -20.84
N GLY A 93 -6.27 5.18 -21.11
CA GLY A 93 -5.97 6.48 -20.53
C GLY A 93 -4.68 7.10 -21.08
N VAL A 94 -4.50 8.39 -20.80
CA VAL A 94 -3.40 9.19 -21.38
C VAL A 94 -2.03 8.77 -20.84
N PHE A 95 -1.96 8.36 -19.57
CA PHE A 95 -0.69 8.06 -18.90
C PHE A 95 -0.15 6.66 -19.19
N SER A 96 -0.99 5.75 -19.70
CA SER A 96 -0.57 4.36 -19.93
C SER A 96 -0.01 4.14 -21.33
N VAL A 97 -0.39 4.93 -22.34
CA VAL A 97 0.11 4.74 -23.72
C VAL A 97 1.60 5.11 -23.80
N GLY A 98 2.45 4.12 -23.56
CA GLY A 98 3.90 4.23 -23.65
C GLY A 98 4.43 4.28 -25.08
N LYS A 99 5.75 4.38 -25.19
CA LYS A 99 6.49 4.27 -26.46
C LYS A 99 6.51 2.82 -26.94
N ASP A 100 7.03 2.57 -28.13
CA ASP A 100 7.00 1.27 -28.82
C ASP A 100 7.58 0.09 -28.00
N ASP A 101 8.38 0.36 -26.97
CA ASP A 101 9.06 -0.62 -26.14
C ASP A 101 8.51 -0.76 -24.72
N THR A 102 7.29 -0.29 -24.50
CA THR A 102 6.61 -0.36 -23.21
C THR A 102 5.72 -1.60 -23.14
N ASP A 103 5.78 -2.31 -22.02
CA ASP A 103 4.81 -3.35 -21.68
C ASP A 103 3.77 -2.80 -20.72
N TYR A 104 2.66 -3.51 -20.61
CA TYR A 104 1.49 -3.09 -19.86
C TYR A 104 1.07 -4.21 -18.93
N LEU A 105 0.75 -3.86 -17.69
CA LEU A 105 0.04 -4.76 -16.79
C LEU A 105 -1.40 -4.29 -16.66
N VAL A 106 -2.32 -5.18 -17.00
CA VAL A 106 -3.74 -4.99 -16.78
C VAL A 106 -4.15 -5.84 -15.58
N PHE A 107 -4.56 -5.17 -14.52
CA PHE A 107 -5.10 -5.77 -13.30
C PHE A 107 -6.61 -5.79 -13.40
N THR A 108 -7.22 -6.91 -13.04
CA THR A 108 -8.66 -7.01 -12.84
C THR A 108 -8.91 -7.25 -11.35
N ILE A 109 -9.80 -6.45 -10.77
CA ILE A 109 -10.22 -6.55 -9.37
C ILE A 109 -11.74 -6.53 -9.29
N ASP A 110 -12.28 -7.17 -8.27
CA ASP A 110 -13.67 -7.03 -7.89
C ASP A 110 -13.77 -6.13 -6.65
N ILE A 111 -14.66 -5.15 -6.70
CA ILE A 111 -14.92 -4.19 -5.62
C ILE A 111 -16.37 -4.39 -5.19
N LYS A 112 -16.55 -4.78 -3.93
CA LYS A 112 -17.85 -4.90 -3.29
C LYS A 112 -18.09 -3.68 -2.39
N ASN A 113 -19.22 -3.00 -2.56
CA ASN A 113 -19.62 -1.93 -1.66
C ASN A 113 -20.43 -2.49 -0.48
N ASN A 114 -19.92 -2.32 0.74
CA ASN A 114 -20.58 -2.74 1.98
C ASN A 114 -21.36 -1.58 2.64
N ALA A 115 -21.19 -0.35 2.16
CA ALA A 115 -21.89 0.83 2.66
C ALA A 115 -23.33 0.92 2.14
N GLN A 116 -24.09 1.88 2.69
CA GLN A 116 -25.45 2.20 2.26
C GLN A 116 -25.49 3.21 1.10
N GLU A 117 -24.39 3.92 0.85
CA GLU A 117 -24.28 4.92 -0.21
C GLU A 117 -23.34 4.44 -1.32
N ALA A 118 -23.51 4.98 -2.52
CA ALA A 118 -22.65 4.67 -3.66
C ALA A 118 -21.21 5.14 -3.42
N VAL A 119 -20.23 4.30 -3.71
CA VAL A 119 -18.80 4.63 -3.57
C VAL A 119 -18.23 4.97 -4.95
N SER A 120 -17.58 6.13 -5.07
CA SER A 120 -16.89 6.52 -6.30
C SER A 120 -15.62 5.69 -6.52
N ILE A 121 -15.55 4.99 -7.65
CA ILE A 121 -14.39 4.17 -8.02
C ILE A 121 -13.17 5.07 -8.27
N ASN A 122 -13.34 6.20 -8.97
CA ASN A 122 -12.26 7.12 -9.28
C ASN A 122 -11.59 7.68 -8.00
N ARG A 123 -12.39 8.01 -6.97
CA ARG A 123 -11.83 8.45 -5.69
C ARG A 123 -11.11 7.31 -4.98
N LEU A 124 -11.67 6.10 -5.01
CA LEU A 124 -11.10 4.93 -4.34
C LEU A 124 -9.72 4.55 -4.90
N ILE A 125 -9.60 4.46 -6.22
CA ILE A 125 -8.38 3.97 -6.88
C ILE A 125 -7.24 5.00 -6.88
N THR A 126 -7.52 6.28 -6.61
CA THR A 126 -6.47 7.31 -6.45
C THR A 126 -5.46 6.94 -5.36
N PHE A 127 -5.85 6.07 -4.42
CA PHE A 127 -5.00 5.58 -3.33
C PHE A 127 -4.28 4.27 -3.66
N PHE A 128 -4.44 3.75 -4.88
CA PHE A 128 -3.88 2.47 -5.29
C PHE A 128 -2.60 2.69 -6.07
N PHE A 129 -1.57 1.92 -5.72
CA PHE A 129 -0.28 1.96 -6.40
C PHE A 129 0.14 0.56 -6.78
N TYR A 130 0.59 0.41 -8.02
CA TYR A 130 1.29 -0.79 -8.43
C TYR A 130 2.68 -0.80 -7.80
N CYS A 131 3.12 -1.97 -7.33
CA CYS A 131 4.48 -2.24 -6.93
C CYS A 131 4.93 -3.65 -7.33
N THR A 132 6.22 -3.80 -7.56
CA THR A 132 6.91 -5.08 -7.81
C THR A 132 7.95 -5.36 -6.73
N GLU A 133 8.05 -6.62 -6.30
CA GLU A 133 9.06 -7.05 -5.32
C GLU A 133 10.48 -7.08 -5.92
N PHE A 134 10.62 -7.22 -7.24
CA PHE A 134 11.91 -7.42 -7.91
C PHE A 134 12.77 -6.15 -8.00
N ASN A 135 12.19 -5.05 -8.49
CA ASN A 135 12.91 -3.77 -8.67
C ASN A 135 12.53 -2.71 -7.62
N GLY A 136 11.46 -2.95 -6.86
CA GLY A 136 10.85 -1.89 -6.04
C GLY A 136 10.20 -0.78 -6.88
N ASP A 137 10.02 -0.99 -8.19
CA ASP A 137 9.32 -0.04 -9.06
C ASP A 137 7.88 0.13 -8.56
N SER A 138 7.41 1.37 -8.63
CA SER A 138 6.04 1.72 -8.29
C SER A 138 5.48 2.71 -9.30
N ASN A 139 4.27 2.45 -9.79
CA ASN A 139 3.57 3.34 -10.71
C ASN A 139 2.14 3.58 -10.24
N SER A 140 1.56 4.70 -10.71
CA SER A 140 0.12 4.92 -10.64
C SER A 140 -0.63 3.91 -11.51
N LEU A 141 -1.91 3.75 -11.20
CA LEU A 141 -2.85 2.92 -11.92
C LEU A 141 -3.91 3.80 -12.58
N GLU A 142 -4.21 3.52 -13.85
CA GLU A 142 -5.27 4.18 -14.60
C GLU A 142 -6.48 3.25 -14.69
N LYS A 143 -7.69 3.78 -14.49
CA LYS A 143 -8.92 3.00 -14.65
C LYS A 143 -9.24 2.81 -16.12
N MET A 144 -9.54 1.58 -16.52
CA MET A 144 -9.90 1.27 -17.89
C MET A 144 -11.40 1.30 -18.18
N ASN A 145 -12.23 0.95 -17.20
CA ASN A 145 -13.69 0.97 -17.36
C ASN A 145 -14.20 2.42 -17.37
N ILE A 146 -14.38 2.98 -18.57
CA ILE A 146 -14.86 4.35 -18.77
C ILE A 146 -16.33 4.55 -18.35
N ASP A 147 -17.11 3.47 -18.36
CA ASP A 147 -18.55 3.43 -18.11
C ASP A 147 -18.91 3.24 -16.62
N ILE A 148 -17.99 2.69 -15.81
CA ILE A 148 -18.25 2.39 -14.40
C ILE A 148 -17.62 3.45 -13.49
N ASN A 149 -18.44 4.32 -12.91
CA ASN A 149 -17.96 5.44 -12.06
C ASN A 149 -18.19 5.24 -10.56
N SER A 150 -19.17 4.41 -10.19
CA SER A 150 -19.52 4.08 -8.81
C SER A 150 -19.79 2.59 -8.64
N VAL A 151 -19.73 2.15 -7.38
CA VAL A 151 -20.28 0.87 -6.94
C VAL A 151 -21.47 1.19 -6.03
N GLU A 152 -22.67 0.82 -6.46
CA GLU A 152 -23.89 1.02 -5.66
C GLU A 152 -23.88 0.15 -4.40
N ALA A 153 -24.69 0.51 -3.41
CA ALA A 153 -24.75 -0.18 -2.12
C ALA A 153 -25.07 -1.67 -2.30
N GLY A 154 -24.24 -2.55 -1.73
CA GLY A 154 -24.40 -4.01 -1.79
C GLY A 154 -23.95 -4.66 -3.10
N GLU A 155 -23.61 -3.87 -4.13
CA GLU A 155 -23.19 -4.39 -5.43
C GLU A 155 -21.71 -4.79 -5.47
N ILE A 156 -21.37 -5.62 -6.46
CA ILE A 156 -20.00 -5.96 -6.82
C ILE A 156 -19.75 -5.45 -8.24
N GLN A 157 -18.70 -4.65 -8.41
CA GLN A 157 -18.24 -4.20 -9.71
C GLN A 157 -16.86 -4.75 -10.03
N ARG A 158 -16.70 -5.21 -11.27
CA ARG A 158 -15.41 -5.63 -11.81
C ARG A 158 -14.72 -4.42 -12.45
N VAL A 159 -13.52 -4.12 -11.99
CA VAL A 159 -12.73 -2.97 -12.43
C VAL A 159 -11.41 -3.45 -12.98
N GLN A 160 -11.06 -2.93 -14.15
CA GLN A 160 -9.78 -3.10 -14.81
C GLN A 160 -8.95 -1.83 -14.61
N LEU A 161 -7.70 -2.04 -14.19
CA LEU A 161 -6.71 -1.00 -13.98
C LEU A 161 -5.49 -1.32 -14.83
N VAL A 162 -4.85 -0.31 -15.40
CA VAL A 162 -3.64 -0.48 -16.21
C VAL A 162 -2.50 0.36 -15.69
N THR A 163 -1.29 -0.17 -15.82
CA THR A 163 -0.07 0.62 -15.71
C THR A 163 0.91 0.21 -16.81
N SER A 164 1.81 1.13 -17.14
CA SER A 164 2.85 0.89 -18.13
C SER A 164 4.18 0.61 -17.42
N ILE A 165 4.95 -0.33 -17.96
CA ILE A 165 6.25 -0.75 -17.44
C ILE A 165 7.28 -0.54 -18.53
N ARG A 166 8.31 0.24 -18.20
CA ARG A 166 9.46 0.43 -19.07
C ARG A 166 10.57 -0.48 -18.60
N HIS A 167 11.19 -1.16 -19.55
CA HIS A 167 12.42 -1.89 -19.31
C HIS A 167 13.58 -0.92 -19.50
N ASP A 168 14.07 -0.35 -18.39
CA ASP A 168 15.30 0.45 -18.41
C ASP A 168 16.56 -0.41 -18.58
N ASP A 169 16.40 -1.73 -18.59
CA ASP A 169 17.49 -2.68 -18.69
C ASP A 169 17.80 -3.05 -20.15
N VAL A 170 19.09 -3.16 -20.48
CA VAL A 170 19.61 -3.48 -21.82
C VAL A 170 19.12 -4.88 -22.29
N TRP A 171 18.60 -5.69 -21.37
CA TRP A 171 18.20 -7.08 -21.55
C TRP A 171 16.69 -7.29 -21.34
N LYS A 172 15.85 -6.53 -22.05
CA LYS A 172 14.36 -6.55 -21.98
C LYS A 172 13.70 -7.93 -21.81
N ILE A 173 14.25 -8.97 -22.45
CA ILE A 173 13.74 -10.36 -22.35
C ILE A 173 13.85 -10.89 -20.92
N ASN A 174 15.00 -10.69 -20.27
CA ASN A 174 15.18 -11.09 -18.87
C ASN A 174 14.26 -10.30 -17.95
N SER A 175 13.98 -9.04 -18.26
CA SER A 175 13.07 -8.21 -17.47
C SER A 175 11.63 -8.71 -17.55
N ARG A 176 11.11 -9.04 -18.73
CA ARG A 176 9.78 -9.67 -18.87
C ARG A 176 9.66 -10.98 -18.09
N GLN A 177 10.66 -11.85 -18.20
CA GLN A 177 10.69 -13.11 -17.46
C GLN A 177 10.68 -12.86 -15.95
N ARG A 178 11.50 -11.92 -15.47
CA ARG A 178 11.54 -11.55 -14.05
C ARG A 178 10.20 -10.99 -13.55
N TYR A 179 9.51 -10.17 -14.32
CA TYR A 179 8.15 -9.74 -13.96
C TYR A 179 7.21 -10.94 -13.88
N ALA A 180 7.24 -11.84 -14.87
CA ALA A 180 6.40 -13.04 -14.89
C ALA A 180 6.68 -14.00 -13.71
N GLU A 181 7.90 -14.01 -13.20
CA GLU A 181 8.33 -14.81 -12.04
C GLU A 181 8.14 -14.10 -10.70
N SER A 182 7.76 -12.82 -10.70
CA SER A 182 7.61 -12.01 -9.48
C SER A 182 6.17 -11.91 -9.02
N ASP A 183 5.97 -11.92 -7.70
CA ASP A 183 4.74 -11.42 -7.11
C ASP A 183 4.63 -9.92 -7.41
N VAL A 184 3.54 -9.53 -8.08
CA VAL A 184 3.18 -8.14 -8.28
C VAL A 184 2.01 -7.79 -7.38
N TYR A 185 1.98 -6.58 -6.86
CA TYR A 185 0.95 -6.18 -5.91
C TYR A 185 0.43 -4.78 -6.15
N ILE A 186 -0.86 -4.62 -5.90
CA ILE A 186 -1.49 -3.31 -5.73
C ILE A 186 -1.51 -3.00 -4.24
N ILE A 187 -0.88 -1.90 -3.86
CA ILE A 187 -0.88 -1.35 -2.51
C ILE A 187 -2.05 -0.41 -2.35
N MET A 188 -2.82 -0.62 -1.29
CA MET A 188 -3.88 0.27 -0.80
C MET A 188 -3.41 0.79 0.55
N SER A 189 -2.78 1.96 0.56
CA SER A 189 -2.04 2.44 1.74
C SER A 189 -2.88 3.33 2.63
N GLN A 190 -3.04 2.94 3.89
CA GLN A 190 -3.43 3.82 4.99
C GLN A 190 -2.48 3.58 6.16
N TYR A 191 -1.64 4.53 6.52
CA TYR A 191 -0.78 4.33 7.68
C TYR A 191 -1.65 4.19 8.96
N PRO A 192 -1.40 3.19 9.82
CA PRO A 192 -0.29 2.23 9.80
C PRO A 192 -0.57 0.87 9.13
N LEU A 193 -1.75 0.65 8.57
CA LEU A 193 -2.14 -0.61 7.94
C LEU A 193 -2.00 -0.54 6.41
N GLU A 194 -0.95 -1.14 5.89
CA GLU A 194 -0.81 -1.37 4.47
C GLU A 194 -1.55 -2.64 4.05
N ARG A 195 -2.36 -2.53 3.00
CA ARG A 195 -3.03 -3.67 2.39
C ARG A 195 -2.48 -3.89 0.99
N ARG A 196 -2.24 -5.15 0.65
CA ARG A 196 -1.69 -5.55 -0.64
C ARG A 196 -2.59 -6.59 -1.28
N MET A 197 -3.07 -6.31 -2.49
CA MET A 197 -3.60 -7.32 -3.37
C MET A 197 -2.43 -7.94 -4.14
N VAL A 198 -2.23 -9.24 -4.00
CA VAL A 198 -1.15 -9.99 -4.64
C VAL A 198 -1.69 -10.67 -5.90
N PHE A 199 -0.95 -10.55 -6.99
CA PHE A 199 -1.29 -11.11 -8.28
C PHE A 199 -0.13 -11.94 -8.82
N TYR A 200 -0.49 -12.96 -9.61
CA TYR A 200 0.43 -13.67 -10.48
C TYR A 200 0.16 -13.24 -11.92
N ILE A 201 1.21 -12.98 -12.69
CA ILE A 201 1.05 -12.58 -14.08
C ILE A 201 0.68 -13.82 -14.90
N GLU A 202 -0.50 -13.81 -15.49
CA GLU A 202 -0.91 -14.82 -16.46
C GLU A 202 0.02 -14.72 -17.68
N GLN A 203 0.74 -15.80 -17.96
CA GLN A 203 1.62 -15.89 -19.12
C GLN A 203 0.77 -16.05 -20.40
N LEU A 204 1.12 -15.28 -21.44
CA LEU A 204 0.60 -15.44 -22.81
C LEU A 204 1.16 -16.70 -23.48
#